data_AF-A0A1Q3FAW2-F1
#
_entry.id   AF-A0A1Q3FAW2-F1
#
_cell.length_a   1.000
_cell.length_b   1.000
_cell.length_c   1.000
_cell.angle_alpha   90.00
_cell.angle_beta   90.00
_cell.angle_gamma   90.00
#
_symmetry.space_group_name_H-M   'P 1'
#
loop_
_entity.id
_entity.type
_entity.pdbx_description
1 polymer ?
#
loop_
_entity_poly.entity_id
_entity_poly.type
_entity_poly.pdbx_seq_one_letter_code
_entity_poly.pdbx_strand_id
1 'polypeptide(L)'
;MHDLLINVNSEQNFGQTVHLLVDYLLEVPKSASTKQKLSTLLNVPSAGDDLPVTLKLVENLFRQYCLNELTEAELRAHFSNLTSATQATLVDVLEQRKPEVAQFLINEVNAKEHPLMESFDWDVKWIMGNSSLASVREQIATVALNCRGKDQRLKQVRFEMDRAKLGEMIRLLEEVGGSGEIDK
;
A
#
# COMPACT_ATOMS: atom_id res chain seq x y z
N MET A 1 4.78 29.47 0.16
CA MET A 1 3.55 28.65 0.04
C MET A 1 3.42 28.34 -1.44
N HIS A 2 3.52 27.07 -1.84
CA HIS A 2 3.27 26.71 -3.25
C HIS A 2 1.76 26.49 -3.36
N ASP A 3 1.06 27.42 -3.99
CA ASP A 3 -0.36 27.25 -4.29
C ASP A 3 -0.50 26.13 -5.32
N LEU A 4 -1.21 25.06 -4.97
CA LEU A 4 -1.50 23.97 -5.90
C LEU A 4 -2.62 24.41 -6.82
N LEU A 5 -2.29 24.70 -8.07
CA LEU A 5 -3.26 24.99 -9.11
C LEU A 5 -3.90 23.69 -9.60
N ILE A 6 -4.81 23.13 -8.80
CA ILE A 6 -5.72 22.08 -9.27
C ILE A 6 -6.87 22.74 -10.03
N ASN A 7 -6.93 22.48 -11.33
CA ASN A 7 -7.98 23.02 -12.21
C ASN A 7 -8.98 21.90 -12.52
N VAL A 8 -10.07 21.82 -11.75
CA VAL A 8 -11.03 20.73 -11.87
C VAL A 8 -12.02 21.04 -12.98
N ASN A 9 -12.24 20.10 -13.90
CA ASN A 9 -13.21 20.29 -14.99
C ASN A 9 -14.68 20.43 -14.53
N SER A 10 -15.01 19.96 -13.32
CA SER A 10 -16.35 20.10 -12.73
C SER A 10 -16.28 19.92 -11.21
N GLU A 11 -16.83 20.87 -10.46
CA GLU A 11 -16.96 20.78 -9.00
C GLU A 11 -17.76 19.54 -8.57
N GLN A 12 -18.73 19.09 -9.39
CA GLN A 12 -19.53 17.90 -9.09
C GLN A 12 -18.71 16.59 -9.08
N ASN A 13 -17.58 16.56 -9.81
CA ASN A 13 -16.71 15.38 -9.91
C ASN A 13 -15.47 15.50 -9.01
N PHE A 14 -15.39 16.55 -8.19
CA PHE A 14 -14.20 16.79 -7.40
C PHE A 14 -13.95 15.69 -6.36
N GLY A 15 -14.98 15.26 -5.63
CA GLY A 15 -14.85 14.14 -4.68
C GLY A 15 -14.31 12.86 -5.34
N GLN A 16 -14.78 12.54 -6.55
CA GLN A 16 -14.25 11.41 -7.33
C GLN A 16 -12.79 11.61 -7.73
N THR A 17 -12.40 12.84 -8.06
CA THR A 17 -11.02 13.21 -8.35
C THR A 17 -10.13 12.99 -7.12
N VAL A 18 -10.60 13.38 -5.92
CA VAL A 18 -9.86 13.17 -4.68
C VAL A 18 -9.73 11.69 -4.36
N HIS A 19 -10.79 10.89 -4.51
CA HIS A 19 -10.70 9.44 -4.37
C HIS A 19 -9.66 8.84 -5.33
N LEU A 20 -9.66 9.28 -6.59
CA LEU A 20 -8.70 8.81 -7.59
C LEU A 20 -7.25 9.24 -7.27
N LEU A 21 -7.06 10.41 -6.65
CA LEU A 21 -5.75 10.86 -6.17
C LEU A 21 -5.26 10.00 -5.00
N VAL A 22 -6.15 9.60 -4.08
CA VAL A 22 -5.83 8.66 -3.00
C VAL A 22 -5.52 7.28 -3.58
N ASP A 23 -6.32 6.78 -4.52
CA ASP A 23 -6.06 5.50 -5.18
C ASP A 23 -4.71 5.53 -5.91
N TYR A 24 -4.40 6.64 -6.60
CA TYR A 24 -3.09 6.84 -7.21
C TYR A 24 -1.97 6.82 -6.17
N LEU A 25 -2.12 7.48 -5.02
CA LEU A 25 -1.16 7.46 -3.90
C LEU A 25 -0.86 6.03 -3.44
N LEU A 26 -1.90 5.21 -3.27
CA LEU A 26 -1.83 3.83 -2.78
C LEU A 26 -1.35 2.82 -3.85
N GLU A 27 -1.50 3.17 -5.14
CA GLU A 27 -1.20 2.26 -6.25
C GLU A 27 0.32 2.09 -6.46
N VAL A 28 0.81 0.87 -6.26
CA VAL A 28 2.20 0.50 -6.56
C VAL A 28 2.27 -0.83 -7.31
N PRO A 29 2.79 -0.87 -8.56
CA PRO A 29 3.31 0.25 -9.36
C PRO A 29 2.21 1.18 -9.89
N LYS A 30 2.51 2.49 -9.97
CA LYS A 30 1.60 3.52 -10.49
C LYS A 30 1.11 3.17 -11.90
N SER A 31 -0.20 3.13 -12.12
CA SER A 31 -0.77 2.79 -13.44
C SER A 31 -0.78 3.99 -14.39
N ALA A 32 -0.40 3.73 -15.64
CA ALA A 32 -0.53 4.70 -16.73
C ALA A 32 -1.99 5.11 -16.96
N SER A 33 -2.95 4.19 -16.75
CA SER A 33 -4.39 4.46 -16.92
C SER A 33 -4.89 5.45 -15.87
N THR A 34 -4.51 5.26 -14.59
CA THR A 34 -4.87 6.16 -13.49
C THR A 34 -4.32 7.55 -13.75
N LYS A 35 -3.04 7.64 -14.16
CA LYS A 35 -2.40 8.92 -14.53
C LYS A 35 -3.13 9.63 -15.68
N GLN A 36 -3.55 8.89 -16.71
CA GLN A 36 -4.29 9.46 -17.84
C GLN A 36 -5.65 10.00 -17.40
N LYS A 37 -6.41 9.27 -16.57
CA LYS A 37 -7.69 9.73 -16.01
C LYS A 37 -7.52 11.01 -15.18
N LEU A 38 -6.49 11.07 -14.34
CA LEU A 38 -6.16 12.26 -13.55
C LEU A 38 -5.78 13.45 -14.44
N SER A 39 -5.04 13.23 -15.53
CA SER A 39 -4.71 14.30 -16.49
C SER A 39 -5.97 14.96 -17.07
N THR A 40 -6.97 14.14 -17.41
CA THR A 40 -8.25 14.62 -17.94
C THR A 40 -9.07 15.33 -16.87
N LEU A 41 -9.10 14.85 -15.64
CA LEU A 41 -9.91 15.45 -14.56
C LEU A 41 -9.32 16.76 -14.03
N LEU A 42 -8.00 16.85 -13.95
CA LEU A 42 -7.25 18.02 -13.48
C LEU A 42 -6.95 19.04 -14.59
N ASN A 43 -7.38 18.76 -15.83
CA ASN A 43 -7.10 19.57 -17.02
C ASN A 43 -5.61 19.89 -17.22
N VAL A 44 -4.73 18.97 -16.84
CA VAL A 44 -3.27 19.11 -17.00
C VAL A 44 -2.83 18.25 -18.18
N PRO A 45 -2.07 18.79 -19.15
CA PRO A 45 -1.56 18.01 -20.27
C PRO A 45 -0.73 16.80 -19.80
N SER A 46 -1.10 15.60 -20.25
CA SER A 46 -0.36 14.38 -19.90
C SER A 46 1.05 14.29 -20.50
N ALA A 47 1.35 15.14 -21.49
CA ALA A 47 2.60 15.12 -22.27
C ALA A 47 3.73 16.00 -21.68
N GLY A 48 3.50 16.66 -20.54
CA GLY A 48 4.48 17.51 -19.86
C GLY A 48 4.94 16.96 -18.50
N ASP A 49 5.99 17.57 -17.95
CA ASP A 49 6.52 17.27 -16.60
C ASP A 49 5.62 17.81 -15.47
N ASP A 50 4.67 18.69 -15.78
CA ASP A 50 3.80 19.37 -14.81
C ASP A 50 2.88 18.41 -14.06
N LEU A 51 2.32 17.41 -14.75
CA LEU A 51 1.43 16.43 -14.13
C LEU A 51 2.16 15.56 -13.09
N PRO A 52 3.30 14.89 -13.41
CA PRO A 52 4.09 14.18 -12.41
C PRO A 52 4.45 15.02 -11.18
N VAL A 53 4.87 16.28 -11.38
CA VAL A 53 5.26 17.18 -10.29
C VAL A 53 4.05 17.50 -9.41
N THR A 54 2.92 17.84 -10.02
CA THR A 54 1.67 18.15 -9.31
C THR A 54 1.18 16.94 -8.51
N LEU A 55 1.16 15.75 -9.11
CA LEU A 55 0.74 14.53 -8.44
C LEU A 55 1.64 14.22 -7.24
N LYS A 56 2.97 14.37 -7.38
CA LYS A 56 3.91 14.16 -6.28
C LYS A 56 3.71 15.16 -5.13
N LEU A 57 3.42 16.41 -5.45
CA LEU A 57 3.11 17.43 -4.42
C LEU A 57 1.83 17.09 -3.66
N VAL A 58 0.77 16.70 -4.38
CA VAL A 58 -0.51 16.29 -3.78
C VAL A 58 -0.34 15.04 -2.92
N GLU A 59 0.38 14.03 -3.41
CA GLU A 59 0.71 12.83 -2.64
C GLU A 59 1.41 13.17 -1.33
N ASN A 60 2.41 14.04 -1.37
CA ASN A 60 3.13 14.46 -0.17
C ASN A 60 2.23 15.17 0.84
N LEU A 61 1.35 16.07 0.38
CA LEU A 61 0.40 16.74 1.28
C LEU A 61 -0.58 15.75 1.91
N PHE A 62 -1.10 14.80 1.13
CA PHE A 62 -2.03 13.79 1.64
C PHE A 62 -1.35 12.91 2.69
N ARG A 63 -0.08 12.53 2.45
CA ARG A 63 0.75 11.81 3.43
C ARG A 63 0.93 12.63 4.72
N GLN A 64 1.36 13.88 4.61
CA GLN A 64 1.58 14.77 5.77
C GLN A 64 0.31 14.96 6.59
N TYR A 65 -0.82 15.17 5.91
CA TYR A 65 -2.13 15.30 6.55
C TYR A 65 -2.54 14.00 7.27
N CYS A 66 -2.39 12.84 6.61
CA CYS A 66 -2.73 11.55 7.22
C CYS A 66 -1.82 11.19 8.41
N LEU A 67 -0.58 11.68 8.42
CA LEU A 67 0.37 11.55 9.53
C LEU A 67 0.15 12.60 10.64
N ASN A 68 -0.82 13.50 10.49
CA ASN A 68 -1.06 14.63 11.39
C ASN A 68 0.13 15.60 11.51
N GLU A 69 1.00 15.65 10.50
CA GLU A 69 2.08 16.65 10.39
C GLU A 69 1.55 18.01 9.92
N LEU A 70 0.32 18.02 9.39
CA LEU A 70 -0.31 19.17 8.78
C LEU A 70 -1.75 19.27 9.27
N THR A 71 -2.15 20.46 9.71
CA THR A 71 -3.50 20.73 10.20
C THR A 71 -4.48 20.90 9.05
N GLU A 72 -5.77 20.71 9.32
CA GLU A 72 -6.82 20.93 8.32
C GLU A 72 -6.78 22.35 7.73
N ALA A 73 -6.50 23.36 8.55
CA ALA A 73 -6.39 24.75 8.10
C ALA A 73 -5.22 24.95 7.11
N GLU A 74 -4.08 24.33 7.40
CA GLU A 74 -2.92 24.35 6.50
C GLU A 74 -3.20 23.59 5.20
N LEU A 75 -3.94 22.47 5.28
CA LEU A 75 -4.30 21.70 4.08
C LEU A 75 -5.19 22.55 3.17
N ARG A 76 -6.21 23.17 3.73
CA ARG A 76 -7.11 24.07 3.00
C ARG A 76 -6.35 25.27 2.41
N ALA A 77 -5.33 25.78 3.10
CA ALA A 77 -4.50 26.88 2.59
C ALA A 77 -3.74 26.50 1.31
N HIS A 78 -3.29 25.25 1.17
CA HIS A 78 -2.66 24.76 -0.06
C HIS A 78 -3.62 24.68 -1.26
N PHE A 79 -4.93 24.65 -1.01
CA PHE A 79 -5.99 24.61 -2.01
C PHE A 79 -6.87 25.88 -1.97
N SER A 80 -6.26 27.03 -1.64
CA SER A 80 -6.94 28.34 -1.51
C SER A 80 -7.64 28.80 -2.79
N ASN A 81 -7.24 28.25 -3.95
CA ASN A 81 -7.86 28.46 -5.25
C ASN A 81 -9.21 27.76 -5.42
N LEU A 82 -9.54 26.78 -4.58
CA LEU A 82 -10.80 26.04 -4.62
C LEU A 82 -11.89 26.74 -3.78
N THR A 83 -13.16 26.50 -4.13
CA THR A 83 -14.29 26.98 -3.34
C THR A 83 -14.33 26.30 -1.96
N SER A 84 -14.89 26.98 -0.95
CA SER A 84 -14.96 26.44 0.42
C SER A 84 -15.69 25.09 0.50
N ALA A 85 -16.72 24.87 -0.32
CA ALA A 85 -17.42 23.59 -0.42
C ALA A 85 -16.52 22.47 -0.97
N THR A 86 -15.71 22.79 -1.98
CA THR A 86 -14.74 21.86 -2.59
C THR A 86 -13.62 21.51 -1.61
N GLN A 87 -13.12 22.49 -0.86
CA GLN A 87 -12.15 22.26 0.21
C GLN A 87 -12.71 21.38 1.33
N ALA A 88 -13.96 21.58 1.74
CA ALA A 88 -14.61 20.71 2.73
C ALA A 88 -14.70 19.27 2.20
N THR A 89 -15.10 19.10 0.93
CA THR A 89 -15.15 17.77 0.28
C THR A 89 -13.78 17.09 0.24
N LEU A 90 -12.70 17.85 -0.02
CA LEU A 90 -11.33 17.32 0.03
C LEU A 90 -11.01 16.70 1.40
N VAL A 91 -11.27 17.46 2.47
CA VAL A 91 -11.00 17.04 3.84
C VAL A 91 -11.85 15.83 4.21
N ASP A 92 -13.15 15.85 3.90
CA ASP A 92 -14.08 14.76 4.21
C ASP A 92 -13.62 13.45 3.57
N VAL A 93 -13.25 13.48 2.29
CA VAL A 93 -12.74 12.29 1.57
C VAL A 93 -11.43 11.79 2.18
N LEU A 94 -10.52 12.70 2.53
CA LEU A 94 -9.24 12.33 3.12
C LEU A 94 -9.40 11.72 4.51
N GLU A 95 -10.27 12.26 5.36
CA GLU A 95 -10.54 11.68 6.67
C GLU A 95 -11.18 10.30 6.57
N GLN A 96 -12.09 10.09 5.61
CA GLN A 96 -12.67 8.77 5.36
C GLN A 96 -11.63 7.74 4.92
N ARG A 97 -10.67 8.13 4.06
CA ARG A 97 -9.65 7.24 3.51
C ARG A 97 -8.34 7.22 4.33
N LYS A 98 -8.24 8.02 5.40
CA LYS A 98 -7.06 8.13 6.26
C LYS A 98 -6.55 6.78 6.79
N PRO A 99 -7.41 5.82 7.21
CA PRO A 99 -6.94 4.52 7.67
C PRO A 99 -6.17 3.74 6.59
N GLU A 100 -6.60 3.82 5.33
CA GLU A 100 -5.95 3.14 4.21
C GLU A 100 -4.57 3.75 3.92
N VAL A 101 -4.50 5.09 3.90
CA VAL A 101 -3.24 5.80 3.71
C VAL A 101 -2.28 5.54 4.86
N ALA A 102 -2.77 5.53 6.10
CA ALA A 102 -1.96 5.20 7.27
C ALA A 102 -1.40 3.77 7.20
N GLN A 103 -2.24 2.79 6.88
CA GLN A 103 -1.79 1.39 6.71
C GLN A 103 -0.75 1.26 5.61
N PHE A 104 -0.94 1.96 4.49
CA PHE A 104 0.02 1.99 3.40
C PHE A 104 1.37 2.58 3.85
N LEU A 105 1.37 3.67 4.61
CA LEU A 105 2.59 4.29 5.14
C LEU A 105 3.30 3.41 6.16
N ILE A 106 2.55 2.72 7.04
CA ILE A 106 3.10 1.72 7.97
C ILE A 106 3.79 0.60 7.20
N ASN A 107 3.14 0.06 6.17
CA ASN A 107 3.72 -0.97 5.32
C ASN A 107 4.97 -0.47 4.60
N GLU A 108 4.97 0.79 4.14
CA GLU A 108 6.13 1.42 3.51
C GLU A 108 7.32 1.49 4.46
N VAL A 109 7.10 1.85 5.74
CA VAL A 109 8.14 1.89 6.76
C VAL A 109 8.65 0.49 7.11
N ASN A 110 7.74 -0.46 7.36
CA ASN A 110 8.11 -1.82 7.74
C ASN A 110 8.87 -2.56 6.64
N ALA A 111 8.59 -2.23 5.37
CA ALA A 111 9.26 -2.84 4.22
C ALA A 111 10.64 -2.22 3.87
N LYS A 112 11.14 -1.25 4.65
CA LYS A 112 12.42 -0.54 4.35
C LYS A 112 13.64 -1.43 4.48
N GLU A 113 13.74 -2.17 5.58
CA GLU A 113 14.91 -2.98 5.94
C GLU A 113 14.77 -4.42 5.41
N HIS A 114 13.58 -4.99 5.55
CA HIS A 114 13.29 -6.36 5.13
C HIS A 114 11.95 -6.44 4.39
N PRO A 115 11.73 -7.41 3.50
CA PRO A 115 10.43 -7.62 2.88
C PRO A 115 9.36 -7.87 3.95
N LEU A 116 8.29 -7.08 3.93
CA LEU A 116 7.14 -7.22 4.81
C LEU A 116 6.26 -8.37 4.33
N MET A 117 6.02 -9.39 5.15
CA MET A 117 5.07 -10.45 4.83
C MET A 117 3.64 -9.94 5.01
N GLU A 118 2.84 -9.94 3.94
CA GLU A 118 1.44 -9.50 3.98
C GLU A 118 0.46 -10.67 4.10
N SER A 119 0.80 -11.80 3.48
CA SER A 119 0.02 -13.03 3.55
C SER A 119 0.93 -14.22 3.28
N PHE A 120 0.44 -15.42 3.57
CA PHE A 120 1.10 -16.65 3.18
C PHE A 120 0.08 -17.69 2.74
N ASP A 121 0.48 -18.50 1.78
CA ASP A 121 -0.24 -19.68 1.32
C ASP A 121 0.58 -20.92 1.65
N TRP A 122 -0.09 -22.05 1.87
CA TRP A 122 0.58 -23.30 2.18
C TRP A 122 -0.14 -24.48 1.53
N ASP A 123 0.65 -25.51 1.21
CA ASP A 123 0.17 -26.79 0.68
C ASP A 123 1.02 -27.91 1.26
N VAL A 124 0.44 -29.11 1.38
CA VAL A 124 1.13 -30.28 1.93
C VAL A 124 1.01 -31.44 0.97
N LYS A 125 2.14 -31.90 0.46
CA LYS A 125 2.22 -32.96 -0.54
C LYS A 125 2.83 -34.21 0.07
N TRP A 126 2.29 -35.35 -0.38
CA TRP A 126 2.87 -36.66 -0.11
C TRP A 126 3.68 -37.10 -1.31
N ILE A 127 4.98 -37.27 -1.12
CA ILE A 127 5.86 -37.84 -2.13
C ILE A 127 5.92 -39.35 -1.88
N MET A 128 5.38 -40.12 -2.82
CA MET A 128 5.45 -41.58 -2.82
C MET A 128 6.58 -42.00 -3.77
N GLY A 129 7.64 -42.63 -3.25
CA GLY A 129 8.73 -43.14 -4.07
C GLY A 129 8.27 -44.25 -5.04
N ASN A 130 8.87 -44.32 -6.24
CA ASN A 130 8.60 -45.42 -7.16
C ASN A 130 9.46 -46.66 -6.82
N SER A 131 8.78 -47.80 -6.70
CA SER A 131 9.26 -49.19 -6.87
C SER A 131 10.76 -49.45 -6.69
N SER A 132 11.20 -49.54 -5.43
CA SER A 132 12.30 -50.38 -4.89
C SER A 132 12.44 -50.11 -3.38
N LEU A 133 12.14 -48.87 -2.97
CA LEU A 133 12.08 -48.39 -1.59
C LEU A 133 10.62 -48.05 -1.23
N ALA A 134 9.77 -49.07 -1.07
CA ALA A 134 8.35 -48.91 -0.75
C ALA A 134 8.07 -48.20 0.61
N SER A 135 9.11 -47.85 1.36
CA SER A 135 9.04 -47.26 2.69
C SER A 135 9.32 -45.75 2.77
N VAL A 136 9.78 -45.09 1.70
CA VAL A 136 10.03 -43.63 1.74
C VAL A 136 8.74 -42.91 1.36
N ARG A 137 7.91 -42.66 2.37
CA ARG A 137 6.79 -41.72 2.30
C ARG A 137 7.23 -40.44 3.00
N GLU A 138 7.49 -39.40 2.22
CA GLU A 138 7.87 -38.10 2.78
C GLU A 138 6.72 -37.12 2.60
N GLN A 139 6.32 -36.49 3.70
CA GLN A 139 5.38 -35.39 3.71
C GLN A 139 6.18 -34.09 3.66
N ILE A 140 5.94 -33.29 2.62
CA ILE A 140 6.61 -32.01 2.42
C ILE A 140 5.54 -30.91 2.47
N ALA A 141 5.78 -29.91 3.31
CA ALA A 141 5.01 -28.68 3.31
C ALA A 141 5.68 -27.69 2.35
N THR A 142 4.90 -27.17 1.41
CA THR A 142 5.28 -26.02 0.59
C THR A 142 4.65 -24.78 1.19
N VAL A 143 5.45 -23.78 1.49
CA VAL A 143 4.99 -22.48 1.99
C VAL A 143 5.35 -21.41 0.97
N ALA A 144 4.40 -20.52 0.69
CA ALA A 144 4.58 -19.38 -0.18
C ALA A 144 4.25 -18.10 0.61
N LEU A 145 5.27 -17.31 0.90
CA LEU A 145 5.13 -16.03 1.59
C LEU A 145 4.95 -14.94 0.54
N ASN A 146 3.84 -14.21 0.62
CA ASN A 146 3.60 -13.04 -0.22
C ASN A 146 4.16 -11.81 0.52
N CYS A 147 5.32 -11.36 0.09
CA CYS A 147 6.08 -10.30 0.75
C CYS A 147 6.14 -9.03 -0.09
N ARG A 148 6.07 -7.86 0.55
CA ARG A 148 6.26 -6.55 -0.08
C ARG A 148 7.67 -6.04 0.21
N GLY A 149 8.43 -5.77 -0.85
CA GLY A 149 9.77 -5.19 -0.73
C GLY A 149 9.76 -3.67 -0.57
N LYS A 150 10.95 -3.07 -0.46
CA LYS A 150 11.15 -1.61 -0.45
C LYS A 150 10.59 -0.91 -1.69
N ASP A 151 10.56 -1.61 -2.82
CA ASP A 151 9.93 -1.15 -4.07
C ASP A 151 8.39 -1.17 -4.02
N GLN A 152 7.81 -1.54 -2.87
CA GLN A 152 6.39 -1.77 -2.64
C GLN A 152 5.78 -2.78 -3.63
N ARG A 153 6.61 -3.59 -4.30
CA ARG A 153 6.15 -4.65 -5.19
C ARG A 153 5.97 -5.94 -4.41
N LEU A 154 4.87 -6.64 -4.69
CA LEU A 154 4.62 -7.96 -4.14
C LEU A 154 5.57 -8.97 -4.79
N LYS A 155 6.27 -9.75 -3.97
CA LYS A 155 7.18 -10.81 -4.36
C LYS A 155 6.83 -12.05 -3.54
N GLN A 156 6.73 -13.18 -4.23
CA GLN A 156 6.47 -14.44 -3.56
C GLN A 156 7.78 -15.15 -3.23
N VAL A 157 7.99 -15.48 -1.96
CA VAL A 157 9.09 -16.33 -1.50
C VAL A 157 8.52 -17.71 -1.24
N ARG A 158 8.94 -18.69 -2.05
CA ARG A 158 8.43 -20.07 -1.96
C ARG A 158 9.53 -21.01 -1.50
N PHE A 159 9.24 -21.85 -0.51
CA PHE A 159 10.15 -22.88 -0.03
C PHE A 159 9.40 -24.12 0.40
N GLU A 160 10.16 -25.21 0.52
CA GLU A 160 9.67 -26.53 0.93
C GLU A 160 10.39 -26.96 2.20
N MET A 161 9.66 -27.60 3.11
CA MET A 161 10.17 -28.07 4.37
C MET A 161 9.55 -29.41 4.77
N ASP A 162 10.37 -30.25 5.38
CA ASP A 162 9.90 -31.44 6.08
C ASP A 162 9.19 -31.06 7.39
N ARG A 163 8.57 -32.06 8.02
CA ARG A 163 7.84 -31.88 9.28
C ARG A 163 8.73 -31.35 10.43
N ALA A 164 10.00 -31.73 10.49
CA ALA A 164 10.89 -31.31 11.57
C ALA A 164 11.21 -29.81 11.45
N LYS A 165 11.58 -29.36 10.25
CA LYS A 165 11.83 -27.93 9.96
C LYS A 165 10.59 -27.06 10.12
N LEU A 166 9.41 -27.56 9.72
CA LEU A 166 8.15 -26.85 9.95
C LEU A 166 7.88 -26.67 11.45
N GLY A 167 8.09 -27.72 12.25
CA GLY A 167 7.93 -27.63 13.70
C GLY A 167 8.90 -26.65 14.35
N GLU A 168 10.16 -26.64 13.91
CA GLU A 168 11.16 -25.66 14.36
C GLU A 168 10.76 -24.22 14.00
N MET A 169 10.31 -23.98 12.76
CA MET A 169 9.84 -22.66 12.33
C MET A 169 8.67 -22.16 13.18
N ILE A 170 7.66 -23.00 13.43
CA ILE A 170 6.50 -22.63 14.26
C ILE A 170 6.97 -22.26 15.67
N ARG A 171 7.83 -23.08 16.28
CA ARG A 171 8.37 -22.82 17.62
C ARG A 171 9.09 -21.47 17.69
N LEU A 172 9.94 -21.17 16.70
CA LEU A 172 10.66 -19.89 16.64
C LEU A 172 9.69 -18.70 16.50
N LEU A 173 8.63 -18.85 15.71
CA LEU A 173 7.60 -17.81 15.56
C LEU A 173 6.78 -17.61 16.85
N GLU A 174 6.46 -18.68 17.56
CA GLU A 174 5.75 -18.63 18.85
C GLU A 174 6.59 -17.99 19.95
N GLU A 175 7.90 -18.25 19.99
CA GLU A 175 8.84 -17.62 20.95
C GLU A 175 8.91 -16.10 20.74
N VAL A 176 8.90 -15.65 19.48
CA VAL A 176 8.89 -14.23 19.13
C VAL A 176 7.50 -13.60 19.32
N GLY A 177 6.42 -14.32 19.02
CA GLY A 177 5.05 -13.83 19.18
C GLY A 177 4.54 -13.82 20.62
N GLY A 178 5.06 -14.70 21.48
CA GLY A 178 4.65 -14.86 22.88
C GLY A 178 5.33 -13.90 23.87
N SER A 179 6.30 -13.11 23.42
CA SER A 179 7.01 -12.11 24.24
C SER A 179 6.44 -10.70 24.13
N GLY A 180 5.40 -10.49 23.31
CA GLY A 180 4.62 -9.26 23.29
C GLY A 180 3.48 -9.35 24.31
N GLU A 181 3.76 -8.99 25.58
CA GLU A 181 2.69 -8.51 26.46
C GLU A 181 2.02 -7.32 25.77
N ILE A 182 0.80 -7.54 25.31
CA ILE A 182 -0.11 -6.47 24.91
C ILE A 182 -0.47 -5.76 26.21
N ASP A 183 0.28 -4.72 26.56
CA ASP A 183 -0.12 -3.75 27.58
C ASP A 183 -1.50 -3.22 27.17
N LYS A 184 -2.50 -3.62 27.97
CA LYS A 184 -3.88 -3.15 27.90
C LYS A 184 -4.02 -1.81 28.61
#